data_AF-A0A5K1CRA1-F1
#
_entry.id   AF-A0A5K1CRA1-F1
#
_cell.length_a   1.000
_cell.length_b   1.000
_cell.length_c   1.000
_cell.angle_alpha   90.00
_cell.angle_beta   90.00
_cell.angle_gamma   90.00
#
_symmetry.space_group_name_H-M   'P 1'
#
loop_
_entity.id
_entity.type
_entity.pdbx_description
1 polymer ?
#
loop_
_entity_poly.entity_id
_entity_poly.type
_entity_poly.pdbx_seq_one_letter_code
_entity_poly.pdbx_strand_id
1 'polypeptide(L)' 'LFSCGTSKEGDSHLVEWNESEGAIKRTYSGFRKRSLGVVQFDTTRNHFLAAGDEFQIKFWDMDNSNILITTDADGGLA' A
#
# COMPACT_ATOMS: atom_id res chain seq x y z
N LEU A 1 -8.47 -6.93 -8.92
CA LEU A 1 -7.76 -5.67 -9.31
C LEU A 1 -7.19 -4.94 -8.08
N PHE A 2 -6.06 -4.24 -8.22
CA PHE A 2 -5.50 -3.36 -7.20
C PHE A 2 -5.45 -1.90 -7.67
N SER A 3 -5.58 -0.94 -6.75
CA SER A 3 -5.33 0.47 -7.03
C SER A 3 -4.71 1.19 -5.84
N CYS A 4 -3.83 2.15 -6.10
CA CYS A 4 -3.24 3.03 -5.10
C CYS A 4 -3.40 4.50 -5.47
N GLY A 5 -3.22 5.38 -4.49
CA GLY A 5 -3.15 6.82 -4.72
C GLY A 5 -2.87 7.60 -3.45
N THR A 6 -2.59 8.89 -3.63
CA THR A 6 -2.37 9.85 -2.53
C THR A 6 -3.30 11.04 -2.76
N SER A 7 -4.05 11.46 -1.75
CA SER A 7 -4.96 12.61 -1.86
C SER A 7 -4.18 13.94 -1.87
N LYS A 8 -4.87 15.07 -2.13
CA LYS A 8 -4.25 16.41 -2.07
C LYS A 8 -3.79 16.79 -0.66
N GLU A 9 -4.41 16.20 0.34
CA GLU A 9 -4.08 16.33 1.76
C GLU A 9 -2.92 15.41 2.18
N GLY A 10 -2.43 14.59 1.25
CA GLY A 10 -1.35 13.62 1.44
C GLY A 10 -1.81 12.34 2.13
N ASP A 11 -3.10 12.01 2.08
CA ASP A 11 -3.61 10.73 2.59
C ASP A 11 -3.44 9.64 1.53
N SER A 12 -2.53 8.72 1.83
CA SER A 12 -2.18 7.56 1.01
C SER A 12 -3.16 6.40 1.19
N HIS A 13 -3.54 5.74 0.10
CA HIS A 13 -4.40 4.56 0.12
C HIS A 13 -3.94 3.48 -0.87
N LEU A 14 -4.22 2.23 -0.53
CA LEU A 14 -4.02 1.05 -1.36
C LEU A 14 -5.17 0.08 -1.10
N VAL A 15 -5.89 -0.28 -2.16
CA VAL A 15 -7.09 -1.10 -2.08
C VAL A 15 -7.06 -2.23 -3.10
N GLU A 16 -7.67 -3.34 -2.71
CA GLU A 16 -7.96 -4.49 -3.56
C GLU A 16 -9.45 -4.54 -3.84
N TRP A 17 -9.80 -4.76 -5.10
CA TRP A 17 -11.16 -4.80 -5.61
C TRP A 17 -11.55 -6.24 -5.98
N ASN A 18 -12.78 -6.59 -5.62
CA ASN A 18 -13.48 -7.68 -6.27
C ASN A 18 -14.02 -7.16 -7.61
N GLU A 19 -13.40 -7.56 -8.72
CA GLU A 19 -13.78 -7.09 -10.05
C GLU A 19 -15.19 -7.52 -10.46
N SER A 20 -15.64 -8.69 -10.02
CA SER A 20 -16.98 -9.20 -10.35
C SER A 20 -18.07 -8.43 -9.62
N GLU A 21 -17.82 -8.04 -8.37
CA GLU A 21 -18.80 -7.33 -7.53
C GLU A 21 -18.69 -5.80 -7.66
N GLY A 22 -17.60 -5.28 -8.24
CA GLY A 22 -17.34 -3.84 -8.29
C GLY A 22 -17.14 -3.19 -6.92
N ALA A 23 -16.79 -3.98 -5.91
CA ALA A 23 -16.69 -3.56 -4.52
C ALA A 23 -15.25 -3.66 -4.00
N ILE A 24 -14.94 -2.85 -2.98
CA ILE A 24 -13.67 -2.97 -2.25
C ILE A 24 -13.69 -4.29 -1.50
N LYS A 25 -12.77 -5.18 -1.86
CA LYS A 25 -12.52 -6.43 -1.14
C LYS A 25 -11.69 -6.16 0.11
N ARG A 26 -10.67 -5.31 -0.01
CA ARG A 26 -9.74 -5.01 1.09
C ARG A 26 -9.12 -3.63 0.98
N THR A 27 -8.88 -3.02 2.13
CA THR A 27 -8.10 -1.79 2.28
C THR A 27 -6.84 -2.09 3.08
N TYR A 28 -5.68 -1.78 2.52
CA TYR A 28 -4.40 -1.87 3.21
C TYR A 28 -4.14 -0.54 3.92
N SER A 29 -3.87 -0.62 5.22
CA SER A 29 -3.77 0.55 6.10
C SER A 29 -2.39 0.62 6.77
N GLY A 30 -2.10 1.76 7.42
CA GLY A 30 -0.83 2.00 8.10
C GLY A 30 0.18 2.83 7.31
N PHE A 31 -0.27 3.47 6.22
CA PHE A 31 0.46 4.54 5.55
C PHE A 31 0.58 5.76 6.45
N ARG A 32 1.66 6.53 6.28
CA ARG A 32 1.79 7.84 6.91
C ARG A 32 0.83 8.84 6.27
N LYS A 33 0.39 9.78 7.11
CA LYS A 33 -0.41 10.91 6.68
C LYS A 33 0.50 12.02 6.19
N ARG A 34 -0.01 12.81 5.24
CA ARG A 34 0.67 13.97 4.65
C ARG A 34 1.90 13.59 3.80
N SER A 35 1.83 12.44 3.14
CA SER A 35 2.85 12.03 2.18
C SER A 35 2.91 12.98 0.99
N LEU A 36 4.12 13.42 0.64
CA LEU A 36 4.38 14.22 -0.55
C LEU A 36 4.51 13.35 -1.82
N GLY A 37 4.74 12.04 -1.64
CA GLY A 37 4.94 11.08 -2.71
C GLY A 37 3.67 10.32 -3.09
N VAL A 38 3.66 9.82 -4.33
CA VAL A 38 2.64 8.86 -4.79
C VAL A 38 3.00 7.48 -4.26
N VAL A 39 2.07 6.82 -3.59
CA VAL A 39 2.24 5.41 -3.20
C VAL A 39 2.48 4.56 -4.44
N GLN A 40 3.56 3.80 -4.45
CA GLN A 40 3.81 2.74 -5.41
C GLN A 40 3.77 1.39 -4.72
N PHE A 41 3.30 0.37 -5.42
CA PHE A 41 3.23 -0.98 -4.89
C PHE A 41 3.53 -2.01 -5.98
N ASP A 42 3.94 -3.19 -5.54
CA ASP A 42 4.01 -4.38 -6.38
C ASP A 42 3.51 -5.61 -5.61
N THR A 43 3.09 -6.63 -6.35
CA THR A 43 2.60 -7.90 -5.82
C THR A 43 3.45 -9.05 -6.33
N THR A 44 3.60 -10.07 -5.50
CA THR A 44 4.26 -11.31 -5.89
C THR A 44 3.23 -12.41 -6.09
N ARG A 45 3.60 -13.45 -6.85
CA ARG A 45 2.73 -14.63 -7.06
C ARG A 45 2.41 -15.39 -5.78
N ASN A 46 3.23 -15.26 -4.74
CA ASN A 46 3.01 -15.91 -3.44
C ASN A 46 2.15 -15.04 -2.51
N HIS A 47 1.34 -14.16 -3.08
CA HIS A 47 0.36 -13.36 -2.36
C HIS A 47 1.00 -12.38 -1.35
N PHE A 48 2.19 -11.87 -1.65
CA PHE A 48 2.74 -10.74 -0.89
C PHE A 48 2.60 -9.44 -1.66
N LEU A 49 2.30 -8.38 -0.92
CA LEU A 49 2.19 -7.01 -1.40
C LEU A 49 3.25 -6.17 -0.70
N ALA A 50 3.98 -5.36 -1.47
CA ALA A 50 4.94 -4.39 -0.94
C ALA A 50 4.57 -3.00 -1.44
N ALA A 51 4.58 -2.00 -0.56
CA ALA A 51 4.34 -0.61 -0.93
C ALA A 51 5.37 0.34 -0.31
N GLY A 52 5.80 1.34 -1.10
CA GLY A 52 6.61 2.45 -0.63
C GLY A 52 5.74 3.52 0.05
N ASP A 53 6.19 3.98 1.22
CA ASP A 53 5.51 5.00 2.02
C ASP A 53 6.54 5.83 2.82
N GLU A 54 6.82 7.06 2.37
CA GLU A 54 7.70 8.04 3.05
C GLU A 54 8.97 7.42 3.68
N PHE A 55 9.92 7.03 2.82
CA PHE A 55 11.17 6.37 3.22
C PHE A 55 10.99 4.99 3.86
N GLN A 56 9.80 4.40 3.85
CA GLN A 56 9.57 3.04 4.33
C GLN A 56 9.08 2.12 3.22
N ILE A 57 9.37 0.83 3.35
CA ILE A 57 8.72 -0.24 2.61
C ILE A 57 7.86 -1.02 3.58
N LYS A 58 6.56 -1.12 3.28
CA LYS A 58 5.59 -1.88 4.06
C LYS A 58 5.19 -3.13 3.30
N PHE A 59 5.02 -4.23 4.03
CA PHE A 59 4.66 -5.52 3.47
C PHE A 59 3.38 -6.06 4.11
N TRP A 60 2.56 -6.69 3.28
CA TRP A 60 1.35 -7.40 3.67
C TRP A 60 1.30 -8.78 3.03
N ASP A 61 0.64 -9.70 3.71
CA ASP A 61 0.05 -10.89 3.09
C ASP A 61 -1.27 -10.44 2.43
N MET A 62 -1.50 -10.74 1.17
CA MET A 62 -2.70 -10.30 0.43
C MET A 62 -3.99 -10.93 0.96
N ASP A 63 -3.91 -11.95 1.81
CA ASP A 63 -5.07 -12.51 2.50
C ASP A 63 -5.32 -11.83 3.87
N ASN A 64 -4.41 -10.97 4.33
CA ASN A 64 -4.47 -10.29 5.63
C ASN A 64 -4.33 -8.75 5.51
N SER A 65 -5.20 -7.99 6.17
CA SER A 65 -5.11 -6.52 6.18
C SER A 65 -4.01 -5.96 7.11
N ASN A 66 -3.45 -6.80 7.98
CA ASN A 66 -2.42 -6.37 8.93
C ASN A 66 -1.04 -6.30 8.25
N ILE A 67 -0.28 -5.25 8.57
CA ILE A 67 1.11 -5.13 8.16
C ILE A 67 1.91 -6.28 8.76
N LEU A 68 2.69 -6.98 7.91
CA LEU A 68 3.64 -8.01 8.35
C LEU A 68 4.93 -7.37 8.86
N ILE A 69 5.49 -6.45 8.08
CA ILE A 69 6.76 -5.79 8.40
C ILE A 69 6.82 -4.40 7.75
N THR A 70 7.51 -3.50 8.42
CA THR A 70 7.90 -2.18 7.91
C THR A 70 9.42 -2.09 7.96
N THR A 71 10.04 -1.75 6.84
CA THR A 71 11.49 -1.59 6.69
C THR A 71 11.78 -0.12 6.40
N ASP A 72 12.71 0.48 7.13
CA ASP A 72 13.23 1.80 6.79
C ASP A 72 14.14 1.69 5.56
N ALA A 73 13.95 2.57 4.60
CA ALA A 73 14.75 2.66 3.38
C ALA A 73 15.82 3.75 3.46
N ASP A 74 16.07 4.32 4.65
CA ASP A 74 17.13 5.29 4.95
C ASP A 74 17.13 6.50 4.00
N GLY A 75 15.94 6.91 3.55
CA GLY A 75 15.78 8.02 2.61
C GLY A 75 15.93 7.65 1.13
N GLY A 76 16.22 6.40 0.78
CA GLY A 76 16.42 5.94 -0.60
C GLY A 76 15.16 5.90 -1.47
N LEU A 77 13.99 6.16 -0.90
CA LEU A 77 12.69 6.18 -1.58
C LEU A 77 12.14 7.62 -1.76
N ALA A 78 12.99 8.64 -1.64
CA ALA A 78 12.65 10.05 -1.79
C ALA A 78 12.21 10.42 -3.22
#